data_AF-A0A0W0ZD43-F1
#
_entry.id   AF-A0A0W0ZD43-F1
#
_cell.length_a   1.000
_cell.length_b   1.000
_cell.length_c   1.000
_cell.angle_alpha   90.00
_cell.angle_beta   90.00
_cell.angle_gamma   90.00
#
_symmetry.space_group_name_H-M   'P 1'
#
loop_
_entity.id
_entity.type
_entity.pdbx_description
1 polymer ?
#
loop_
_entity_poly.entity_id
_entity_poly.type
_entity_poly.pdbx_seq_one_letter_code
_entity_poly.pdbx_strand_id
1 'polypeptide(L)'
;MGFDSGTGKWNRLCAPFLGYTNVLTYTGYPSAGQWGAINLYTDFGLGNTLPAQPAPGYGTNPATGLPANFTDMWGCTPTSTGALQSGYAFTYLVCGCHNWSPGITAQVSPCLADNTDWEAAVYPRISWFKNACPTAYSYNHDDASSSFTCNESGKQTSYQITYCPGGVTGNPNYPS
;
A
#
# COMPACT_ATOMS: atom_id res chain seq x y z
N MET A 1 -2.37 -7.47 -3.24
CA MET A 1 -3.63 -7.68 -2.48
C MET A 1 -4.69 -8.21 -3.43
N GLY A 2 -5.64 -8.97 -2.92
CA GLY A 2 -6.82 -9.34 -3.71
C GLY A 2 -7.91 -9.95 -2.84
N PHE A 3 -9.11 -9.99 -3.42
CA PHE A 3 -10.28 -10.59 -2.81
C PHE A 3 -10.29 -12.09 -3.14
N ASP A 4 -10.34 -12.93 -2.11
CA ASP A 4 -10.51 -14.36 -2.25
C ASP A 4 -12.00 -14.69 -2.23
N SER A 5 -12.54 -15.11 -3.36
CA SER A 5 -13.96 -15.46 -3.53
C SER A 5 -14.36 -16.73 -2.78
N GLY A 6 -13.42 -17.61 -2.43
CA GLY A 6 -13.67 -18.83 -1.66
C GLY A 6 -13.84 -18.55 -0.16
N THR A 7 -13.20 -17.50 0.36
CA THR A 7 -13.27 -17.12 1.78
C THR A 7 -14.05 -15.83 2.04
N GLY A 8 -14.42 -15.09 1.00
CA GLY A 8 -15.12 -13.80 1.10
C GLY A 8 -14.28 -12.71 1.76
N LYS A 9 -12.95 -12.86 1.76
CA LYS A 9 -12.03 -12.04 2.55
C LYS A 9 -10.96 -11.40 1.68
N TRP A 10 -10.49 -10.24 2.13
CA TRP A 10 -9.33 -9.58 1.55
C TRP A 10 -8.06 -10.16 2.17
N ASN A 11 -7.13 -10.60 1.33
CA ASN A 11 -5.86 -11.15 1.77
C ASN A 11 -4.69 -10.36 1.19
N ARG A 12 -3.57 -10.35 1.94
CA ARG A 12 -2.27 -9.98 1.39
C ARG A 12 -1.81 -11.10 0.47
N LEU A 13 -1.92 -10.84 -0.82
CA LEU A 13 -1.54 -11.77 -1.88
C LEU A 13 -0.29 -11.25 -2.58
N CYS A 14 0.64 -12.17 -2.89
CA CYS A 14 1.60 -11.96 -3.96
C CYS A 14 0.79 -11.79 -5.26
N ALA A 15 0.73 -10.57 -5.78
CA ALA A 15 0.37 -10.41 -7.18
C ALA A 15 1.55 -10.90 -8.03
N PRO A 16 1.31 -11.34 -9.27
CA PRO A 16 2.40 -11.57 -10.21
C PRO A 16 3.29 -10.33 -10.28
N PHE A 17 4.59 -10.53 -10.11
CA PHE A 17 5.60 -9.53 -10.40
C PHE A 17 5.41 -9.07 -11.85
N LEU A 18 5.53 -7.76 -12.12
CA LEU A 18 5.41 -7.18 -13.46
C LEU A 18 6.19 -8.04 -14.47
N GLY A 19 5.48 -8.79 -15.32
CA GLY A 19 6.08 -9.61 -16.38
C GLY A 19 5.88 -11.13 -16.31
N TYR A 20 5.27 -11.71 -15.27
CA TYR A 20 5.00 -13.16 -15.23
C TYR A 20 3.56 -13.48 -14.88
N THR A 21 2.79 -13.98 -15.84
CA THR A 21 1.49 -14.60 -15.61
C THR A 21 1.67 -16.00 -15.02
N ASN A 22 1.12 -16.25 -13.84
CA ASN A 22 0.38 -17.50 -13.65
C ASN A 22 -0.94 -17.23 -12.91
N VAL A 23 -1.98 -17.84 -13.47
CA VAL A 23 -3.38 -17.77 -13.02
C VAL A 23 -3.55 -18.74 -11.86
N LEU A 24 -2.85 -18.49 -10.77
CA LEU A 24 -3.11 -19.10 -9.47
C LEU A 24 -2.65 -18.10 -8.43
N THR A 25 -3.62 -17.47 -7.78
CA THR A 25 -3.48 -16.88 -6.45
C THR A 25 -2.51 -17.76 -5.66
N TYR A 26 -1.29 -17.30 -5.41
CA TYR A 26 -0.32 -18.06 -4.62
C TYR A 26 -0.75 -17.96 -3.15
N THR A 27 -1.82 -18.69 -2.80
CA THR A 27 -2.17 -19.04 -1.43
C THR A 27 -1.06 -19.99 -0.99
N GLY A 28 -0.05 -19.42 -0.35
CA GLY A 28 1.27 -20.00 -0.19
C GLY A 28 1.31 -21.46 0.23
N TYR A 29 2.19 -22.22 -0.43
CA TYR A 29 2.78 -23.37 0.23
C TYR A 29 3.97 -22.87 1.06
N PRO A 30 3.93 -23.00 2.40
CA PRO A 30 5.06 -22.69 3.28
C PRO A 30 6.10 -23.82 3.20
N SER A 31 6.55 -24.19 1.99
CA SER A 31 7.58 -25.22 1.89
C SER A 31 8.91 -24.65 2.37
N ALA A 32 9.51 -25.31 3.36
CA ALA A 32 10.82 -24.93 3.87
C ALA A 32 11.84 -25.05 2.73
N GLY A 33 12.56 -23.95 2.43
CA GLY A 33 13.61 -23.92 1.41
C GLY A 33 13.30 -23.09 0.15
N GLN A 34 12.11 -22.51 0.04
CA GLN A 34 11.75 -21.65 -1.10
C GLN A 34 12.23 -20.20 -0.97
N TRP A 35 12.71 -19.83 0.23
CA TRP A 35 13.14 -18.49 0.58
C TRP A 35 14.62 -18.55 0.98
N GLY A 36 15.37 -17.47 0.71
CA GLY A 36 16.75 -17.33 1.18
C GLY A 36 16.83 -17.23 2.70
N ALA A 37 17.77 -16.46 3.25
CA ALA A 37 17.90 -16.27 4.69
C ALA A 37 16.67 -15.64 5.38
N ILE A 38 15.74 -15.05 4.60
CA ILE A 38 14.58 -14.31 5.08
C ILE A 38 13.32 -14.92 4.46
N ASN A 39 12.36 -15.31 5.30
CA ASN A 39 11.05 -15.76 4.85
C ASN A 39 10.12 -14.54 4.69
N LEU A 40 10.08 -14.00 3.46
CA LEU A 40 9.28 -12.82 3.14
C LEU A 40 7.77 -13.04 3.33
N TYR A 41 7.31 -14.29 3.29
CA TYR A 41 5.91 -14.63 3.54
C TYR A 41 5.53 -14.36 5.00
N THR A 42 6.34 -14.83 5.94
CA THR A 42 6.13 -14.56 7.37
C THR A 42 6.41 -13.11 7.71
N ASP A 43 7.48 -12.53 7.17
CA ASP A 43 7.94 -11.19 7.54
C ASP A 43 6.98 -10.09 7.10
N PHE A 44 6.36 -10.24 5.93
CA PHE A 44 5.31 -9.31 5.47
C PHE A 44 3.89 -9.75 5.83
N GLY A 45 3.74 -10.85 6.58
CA GLY A 45 2.45 -11.39 6.99
C GLY A 45 1.54 -11.70 5.80
N LEU A 46 2.11 -12.26 4.73
CA LEU A 46 1.36 -12.70 3.57
C LEU A 46 0.44 -13.86 3.99
N GLY A 47 -0.76 -13.95 3.40
CA GLY A 47 -1.78 -14.92 3.81
C GLY A 47 -2.53 -14.60 5.12
N ASN A 48 -2.09 -13.61 5.90
CA ASN A 48 -2.88 -13.13 7.02
C ASN A 48 -4.17 -12.49 6.50
N THR A 49 -5.30 -12.86 7.13
CA THR A 49 -6.59 -12.24 6.86
C THR A 49 -6.54 -10.78 7.26
N LEU A 50 -6.87 -9.88 6.34
CA LEU A 50 -6.99 -8.47 6.65
C LEU A 50 -8.24 -8.22 7.50
N PRO A 51 -8.21 -7.22 8.40
CA PRO A 51 -9.39 -6.88 9.18
C PRO A 51 -10.57 -6.58 8.25
N ALA A 52 -11.76 -7.00 8.69
CA ALA A 52 -13.00 -6.61 8.05
C ALA A 52 -13.05 -5.08 7.97
N GLN A 53 -13.59 -4.55 6.88
CA GLN A 53 -13.82 -3.12 6.81
C GLN A 53 -14.79 -2.74 7.95
N PRO A 54 -14.47 -1.70 8.75
CA PRO A 54 -15.39 -1.23 9.77
C PRO A 54 -16.71 -0.76 9.15
N ALA A 55 -17.79 -0.77 9.94
CA ALA A 55 -19.05 -0.14 9.55
C ALA A 55 -18.81 1.36 9.28
N PRO A 56 -19.48 1.97 8.28
CA PRO A 56 -18.99 3.21 7.69
C PRO A 56 -19.34 4.44 8.52
N GLY A 57 -18.32 5.25 8.82
CA GLY A 57 -18.39 6.71 9.01
C GLY A 57 -17.82 7.48 7.81
N TYR A 58 -17.24 6.79 6.81
CA TYR A 58 -16.75 7.36 5.55
C TYR A 58 -17.88 7.70 4.55
N GLY A 59 -19.13 7.42 4.92
CA GLY A 59 -20.31 7.73 4.12
C GLY A 59 -20.61 6.72 3.02
N THR A 60 -21.28 7.20 1.98
CA THR A 60 -21.73 6.43 0.82
C THR A 60 -21.06 6.94 -0.44
N ASN A 61 -20.74 6.03 -1.35
CA ASN A 61 -20.26 6.40 -2.68
C ASN A 61 -21.45 6.99 -3.48
N PRO A 62 -21.36 8.23 -3.98
CA PRO A 62 -22.47 8.91 -4.64
C PRO A 62 -22.85 8.29 -6.00
N ALA A 63 -21.93 7.56 -6.65
CA ALA A 63 -22.21 6.89 -7.91
C ALA A 63 -23.03 5.61 -7.74
N THR A 64 -22.88 4.91 -6.61
CA THR A 64 -23.55 3.62 -6.36
C THR A 64 -24.65 3.72 -5.30
N GLY A 65 -24.64 4.75 -4.47
CA GLY A 65 -25.52 4.89 -3.30
C GLY A 65 -25.22 3.90 -2.16
N LEU A 66 -24.19 3.05 -2.32
CA LEU A 66 -23.81 2.04 -1.35
C LEU A 66 -22.83 2.59 -0.33
N PRO A 67 -22.70 1.94 0.85
CA PRO A 67 -21.63 2.24 1.80
C PRO A 67 -20.27 2.29 1.10
N ALA A 68 -19.49 3.33 1.39
CA ALA A 68 -18.15 3.46 0.86
C ALA A 68 -17.29 2.26 1.26
N ASN A 69 -16.52 1.74 0.32
CA ASN A 69 -15.67 0.57 0.52
C ASN A 69 -14.18 0.96 0.60
N PHE A 70 -13.32 -0.04 0.82
CA PHE A 70 -11.87 0.13 0.85
C PHE A 70 -11.32 0.88 -0.37
N THR A 71 -11.79 0.58 -1.58
CA THR A 71 -11.32 1.24 -2.80
C THR A 71 -11.67 2.73 -2.79
N ASP A 72 -12.87 3.08 -2.32
CA ASP A 72 -13.30 4.47 -2.17
C ASP A 72 -12.39 5.21 -1.19
N MET A 73 -12.09 4.60 -0.04
CA MET A 73 -11.19 5.17 0.99
C MET A 73 -9.73 5.27 0.52
N TRP A 74 -9.18 4.21 -0.08
CA TRP A 74 -7.80 4.18 -0.58
C TRP A 74 -7.58 5.20 -1.70
N GLY A 75 -8.56 5.34 -2.58
CA GLY A 75 -8.56 6.30 -3.67
C GLY A 75 -8.91 7.73 -3.27
N CYS A 76 -9.27 7.99 -2.01
CA CYS A 76 -9.78 9.29 -1.56
C CYS A 76 -10.99 9.75 -2.40
N THR A 77 -11.87 8.80 -2.74
CA THR A 77 -13.03 9.05 -3.61
C THR A 77 -14.06 9.90 -2.88
N PRO A 78 -14.66 10.92 -3.53
CA PRO A 78 -15.76 11.70 -2.97
C PRO A 78 -16.87 10.80 -2.42
N THR A 79 -17.25 11.01 -1.16
CA THR A 79 -18.41 10.35 -0.54
C THR A 79 -19.40 11.36 0.00
N SER A 80 -20.53 10.89 0.52
CA SER A 80 -21.54 11.74 1.16
C SER A 80 -21.05 12.52 2.39
N THR A 81 -19.88 12.19 2.95
CA THR A 81 -19.25 12.99 4.01
C THR A 81 -18.44 14.16 3.48
N GLY A 82 -18.16 14.22 2.17
CA GLY A 82 -17.33 15.26 1.57
C GLY A 82 -15.82 15.09 1.79
N ALA A 83 -15.37 13.92 2.23
CA ALA A 83 -13.94 13.61 2.36
C ALA A 83 -13.27 13.55 0.98
N LEU A 84 -12.31 14.45 0.71
CA LEU A 84 -11.73 14.64 -0.63
C LEU A 84 -10.22 14.83 -0.67
N GLN A 85 -9.57 14.97 0.48
CA GLN A 85 -8.18 15.42 0.54
C GLN A 85 -7.37 14.65 1.56
N SER A 86 -6.05 14.61 1.37
CA SER A 86 -5.15 13.99 2.32
C SER A 86 -5.09 14.79 3.62
N GLY A 87 -4.88 14.08 4.72
CA GLY A 87 -4.65 14.70 6.02
C GLY A 87 -3.28 15.35 6.19
N TYR A 88 -2.41 15.34 5.18
CA TYR A 88 -1.11 16.01 5.23
C TYR A 88 -1.19 17.52 4.99
N ALA A 89 -2.22 17.98 4.28
CA ALA A 89 -2.37 19.40 3.90
C ALA A 89 -3.63 20.05 4.48
N PHE A 90 -4.55 19.26 5.05
CA PHE A 90 -5.86 19.74 5.51
C PHE A 90 -6.22 19.18 6.88
N THR A 91 -7.04 19.92 7.62
CA THR A 91 -7.44 19.60 9.01
C THR A 91 -8.89 19.10 9.15
N TYR A 92 -9.67 19.12 8.06
CA TYR A 92 -11.09 18.75 8.07
C TYR A 92 -11.47 18.04 6.77
N LEU A 93 -12.49 17.18 6.83
CA LEU A 93 -13.01 16.41 5.68
C LEU A 93 -11.90 15.72 4.87
N VAL A 94 -11.04 15.00 5.59
CA VAL A 94 -9.91 14.28 5.01
C VAL A 94 -10.29 12.83 4.74
N CYS A 95 -9.72 12.27 3.67
CA CYS A 95 -9.88 10.86 3.38
C CYS A 95 -9.04 9.99 4.31
N GLY A 96 -7.81 10.41 4.63
CA GLY A 96 -6.94 9.72 5.57
C GLY A 96 -5.49 10.23 5.49
N CYS A 97 -4.71 9.88 6.51
CA CYS A 97 -3.30 10.19 6.61
C CYS A 97 -2.63 9.31 7.67
N HIS A 98 -1.44 8.81 7.38
CA HIS A 98 -0.69 7.99 8.34
C HIS A 98 0.66 8.59 8.69
N ASN A 99 0.98 8.74 9.97
CA ASN A 99 2.33 9.06 10.40
C ASN A 99 3.18 7.80 10.44
N TRP A 100 4.05 7.61 9.44
CA TRP A 100 4.97 6.48 9.44
C TRP A 100 5.93 6.57 10.63
N SER A 101 5.98 5.51 11.44
CA SER A 101 6.84 5.45 12.63
C SER A 101 8.31 5.77 12.27
N PRO A 102 9.07 6.41 13.18
CA PRO A 102 10.52 6.45 13.09
C PRO A 102 11.06 5.03 12.86
N GLY A 103 11.90 4.86 11.83
CA GLY A 103 12.52 3.58 11.48
C GLY A 103 11.98 2.90 10.21
N ILE A 104 10.83 3.32 9.67
CA ILE A 104 10.37 2.87 8.33
C ILE A 104 10.93 3.81 7.26
N THR A 105 10.47 5.06 7.25
CA THR A 105 10.94 6.10 6.31
C THR A 105 10.91 7.46 6.98
N ALA A 106 11.74 8.39 6.49
CA ALA A 106 11.66 9.77 6.91
C ALA A 106 10.41 10.42 6.31
N GLN A 107 9.70 11.21 7.11
CA GLN A 107 8.52 11.92 6.69
C GLN A 107 8.76 13.42 6.85
N VAL A 108 8.50 14.20 5.79
CA VAL A 108 8.78 15.65 5.75
C VAL A 108 7.78 16.47 6.56
N SER A 109 6.58 15.93 6.81
CA SER A 109 5.53 16.59 7.59
C SER A 109 4.59 15.56 8.24
N PRO A 110 4.16 15.77 9.50
CA PRO A 110 3.16 14.90 10.12
C PRO A 110 1.76 15.10 9.53
N CYS A 111 0.85 14.17 9.80
CA CYS A 111 -0.58 14.33 9.58
C CYS A 111 -1.14 15.50 10.41
N LEU A 112 -1.91 16.36 9.76
CA LEU A 112 -2.66 17.47 10.36
C LEU A 112 -4.05 17.03 10.83
N ALA A 113 -4.66 16.09 10.09
CA ALA A 113 -5.86 15.38 10.47
C ALA A 113 -5.85 13.98 9.85
N ASP A 114 -6.75 13.12 10.30
CA ASP A 114 -6.89 11.78 9.78
C ASP A 114 -8.34 11.29 9.95
N ASN A 115 -8.69 10.22 9.24
CA ASN A 115 -9.97 9.55 9.28
C ASN A 115 -9.81 8.14 9.86
N THR A 116 -10.44 7.88 11.00
CA THR A 116 -10.32 6.59 11.70
C THR A 116 -10.82 5.40 10.88
N ASP A 117 -11.76 5.61 9.95
CA ASP A 117 -12.21 4.55 9.05
C ASP A 117 -11.15 4.20 8.01
N TRP A 118 -10.41 5.21 7.55
CA TRP A 118 -9.29 5.01 6.65
C TRP A 118 -8.15 4.30 7.37
N GLU A 119 -7.83 4.65 8.61
CA GLU A 119 -6.84 3.91 9.41
C GLU A 119 -7.27 2.46 9.66
N ALA A 120 -8.56 2.21 9.91
CA ALA A 120 -9.03 0.85 10.14
C ALA A 120 -9.13 0.02 8.84
N ALA A 121 -9.44 0.64 7.70
CA ALA A 121 -9.63 -0.05 6.43
C ALA A 121 -8.36 -0.09 5.58
N VAL A 122 -7.70 1.04 5.39
CA VAL A 122 -6.62 1.23 4.41
C VAL A 122 -5.26 0.91 5.00
N TYR A 123 -4.91 1.43 6.17
CA TYR A 123 -3.58 1.23 6.75
C TYR A 123 -3.16 -0.26 6.87
N PRO A 124 -3.99 -1.19 7.38
CA PRO A 124 -3.65 -2.61 7.44
C PRO A 124 -3.37 -3.25 6.07
N ARG A 125 -3.93 -2.66 5.01
CA ARG A 125 -3.80 -3.11 3.63
C ARG A 125 -2.52 -2.59 2.97
N ILE A 126 -2.05 -1.39 3.35
CA ILE A 126 -0.88 -0.75 2.71
C ILE A 126 0.42 -0.82 3.52
N SER A 127 0.34 -1.03 4.84
CA SER A 127 1.51 -1.02 5.75
C SER A 127 2.64 -1.94 5.32
N TRP A 128 2.33 -3.14 4.82
CA TRP A 128 3.36 -4.08 4.37
C TRP A 128 4.10 -3.60 3.11
N PHE A 129 3.41 -2.93 2.17
CA PHE A 129 4.06 -2.33 1.01
C PHE A 129 5.05 -1.26 1.46
N LYS A 130 4.63 -0.44 2.43
CA LYS A 130 5.50 0.61 2.97
C LYS A 130 6.69 0.03 3.71
N ASN A 131 6.51 -1.02 4.51
CA ASN A 131 7.61 -1.69 5.19
C ASN A 131 8.61 -2.33 4.21
N ALA A 132 8.11 -2.90 3.11
CA ALA A 132 8.97 -3.52 2.09
C ALA A 132 9.75 -2.49 1.27
N CYS A 133 9.10 -1.38 0.90
CA CYS A 133 9.66 -0.32 0.07
C CYS A 133 9.40 1.06 0.71
N PRO A 134 10.15 1.45 1.75
CA PRO A 134 9.83 2.64 2.56
C PRO A 134 9.85 3.97 1.79
N THR A 135 10.63 4.05 0.72
CA THR A 135 10.72 5.23 -0.14
C THR A 135 9.67 5.26 -1.24
N ALA A 136 8.94 4.17 -1.49
CA ALA A 136 7.92 4.13 -2.53
C ALA A 136 6.56 4.61 -1.98
N TYR A 137 5.72 5.12 -2.88
CA TYR A 137 4.33 5.43 -2.58
C TYR A 137 3.57 4.15 -2.26
N SER A 138 2.99 4.08 -1.07
CA SER A 138 2.10 2.97 -0.66
C SER A 138 0.62 3.25 -0.92
N TYR A 139 0.26 4.52 -1.13
CA TYR A 139 -1.07 5.00 -1.51
C TYR A 139 -0.97 6.38 -2.18
N ASN A 140 -2.09 6.86 -2.72
CA ASN A 140 -2.14 8.05 -3.59
C ASN A 140 -1.67 9.37 -2.93
N HIS A 141 -1.66 9.43 -1.60
CA HIS A 141 -1.29 10.64 -0.86
C HIS A 141 -0.09 10.43 0.06
N ASP A 142 0.75 9.43 -0.22
CA ASP A 142 1.97 9.13 0.56
C ASP A 142 3.14 10.09 0.27
N ASP A 143 2.83 11.33 -0.16
CA ASP A 143 3.81 12.32 -0.62
C ASP A 143 4.82 12.67 0.46
N ALA A 144 4.34 12.81 1.70
CA ALA A 144 5.16 13.25 2.82
C ALA A 144 6.35 12.31 3.10
N SER A 145 6.33 11.08 2.60
CA SER A 145 7.40 10.10 2.84
C SER A 145 7.95 9.42 1.59
N SER A 146 7.45 9.81 0.40
CA SER A 146 7.77 9.15 -0.88
C SER A 146 8.08 10.13 -2.02
N SER A 147 7.92 11.44 -1.80
CA SER A 147 8.29 12.44 -2.80
C SER A 147 9.79 12.71 -2.82
N PHE A 148 10.39 12.67 -4.00
CA PHE A 148 11.78 13.04 -4.23
C PHE A 148 11.86 14.14 -5.28
N THR A 149 12.73 15.12 -5.05
CA THR A 149 13.07 16.14 -6.05
C THR A 149 14.58 16.28 -6.12
N CYS A 150 15.11 16.24 -7.33
CA CYS A 150 16.54 16.36 -7.61
C CYS A 150 16.85 17.53 -8.55
N ASN A 151 15.86 18.36 -8.86
CA ASN A 151 16.03 19.49 -9.77
C ASN A 151 16.63 20.66 -9.00
N GLU A 152 17.84 21.07 -9.38
CA GLU A 152 18.47 22.31 -8.94
C GLU A 152 18.34 23.36 -10.04
N SER A 153 18.06 24.61 -9.66
CA SER A 153 17.92 25.72 -10.63
C SER A 153 19.16 25.85 -11.51
N GLY A 154 18.95 25.87 -12.83
CA GLY A 154 20.02 25.98 -13.83
C GLY A 154 20.83 24.71 -14.08
N LYS A 155 20.44 23.55 -13.51
CA LYS A 155 21.10 22.26 -13.75
C LYS A 155 20.14 21.25 -14.37
N GLN A 156 20.67 20.41 -15.26
CA GLN A 156 19.95 19.24 -15.77
C GLN A 156 20.24 18.04 -14.87
N THR A 157 19.20 17.33 -14.47
CA THR A 157 19.31 16.12 -13.66
C THR A 157 19.14 14.89 -14.55
N SER A 158 20.10 13.98 -14.50
CA SER A 158 20.03 12.68 -15.18
C SER A 158 19.64 11.58 -14.19
N TYR A 159 18.92 10.57 -14.66
CA TYR A 159 18.40 9.47 -13.84
C TYR A 159 18.80 8.12 -14.43
N GLN A 160 19.03 7.13 -13.56
CA GLN A 160 19.21 5.74 -13.94
C GLN A 160 18.10 4.91 -13.31
N ILE A 161 17.40 4.12 -14.14
CA ILE A 161 16.42 3.14 -13.68
C ILE A 161 17.09 1.77 -13.78
N THR A 162 17.17 1.07 -12.64
CA THR A 162 17.76 -0.27 -12.57
C THR A 162 16.68 -1.27 -12.20
N TYR A 163 16.51 -2.30 -13.02
CA TYR A 163 15.63 -3.43 -12.71
C TYR A 163 16.39 -4.44 -11.84
N CYS A 164 15.71 -5.01 -10.83
CA CYS A 164 16.30 -5.92 -9.84
C CYS A 164 17.56 -5.34 -9.17
N PRO A 165 17.50 -4.12 -8.59
CA PRO A 165 18.64 -3.54 -7.89
C PRO A 165 19.01 -4.44 -6.70
N GLY A 166 20.29 -4.82 -6.60
CA GLY A 166 20.77 -5.80 -5.61
C GLY A 166 20.92 -7.24 -6.13
N GLY A 167 20.65 -7.49 -7.43
CA GLY A 167 20.96 -8.76 -8.09
C GLY A 167 20.00 -9.91 -7.79
N VAL A 168 19.00 -9.70 -6.93
CA VAL A 168 17.95 -10.68 -6.64
C VAL A 168 16.82 -10.48 -7.64
N THR A 169 16.64 -11.46 -8.53
CA THR A 169 15.51 -11.48 -9.45
C THR A 169 14.37 -12.31 -8.86
N GLY A 170 13.12 -12.04 -9.25
CA GLY A 170 11.97 -12.89 -8.91
C GLY A 170 11.97 -14.26 -9.61
N ASN A 171 13.06 -14.62 -10.32
CA ASN A 171 13.18 -15.90 -11.00
C ASN A 171 13.79 -16.94 -10.02
N PRO A 172 13.00 -17.93 -9.55
CA PRO A 172 13.49 -18.96 -8.63
C PRO A 172 14.58 -19.87 -9.24
N ASN A 173 14.87 -19.75 -10.54
CA ASN A 173 15.82 -20.60 -11.27
C ASN A 173 17.06 -19.85 -11.80
N TYR A 174 17.33 -18.60 -11.39
CA TYR A 174 18.60 -17.96 -11.78
C TYR A 174 19.71 -18.39 -10.82
N PRO A 175 20.78 -19.05 -11.31
CA PRO A 175 21.94 -19.30 -10.48
C PRO A 175 22.65 -17.97 -10.17
N SER A 176 23.03 -17.81 -8.91
CA SER A 176 23.93 -16.77 -8.41
C SER A 176 25.27 -16.77 -9.12
#